data_AF-A0A971GFX0-F1
#
_entry.id   AF-A0A971GFX0-F1
#
_cell.length_a   1.000
_cell.length_b   1.000
_cell.length_c   1.000
_cell.angle_alpha   90.00
_cell.angle_beta   90.00
_cell.angle_gamma   90.00
#
_symmetry.space_group_name_H-M   'P 1'
#
loop_
_entity.id
_entity.type
_entity.pdbx_description
1 polymer ?
#
loop_
_entity_poly.entity_id
_entity_poly.type
_entity_poly.pdbx_seq_one_letter_code
_entity_poly.pdbx_strand_id
1 'polypeptide(L)'
;HCDRVQMANLAQTINVLQAVILTEGDKMLLTPTYHVFNMFKVHQDAELLPLLIDSENYTMDGQSIPKISSSASIDKKNILHITLCNLHPAEEEKITCYSPGKRFKKISGEILTADRMNAYNTFENPFEVKPEPFGEFCLREGEINIVLPAKSVAVLTLE
;
A
#
# COMPACT_ATOMS: atom_id res chain seq x y z
N HIS A 1 3.28 -1.52 16.22
CA HIS A 1 2.40 -1.85 17.36
C HIS A 1 1.94 -3.32 17.39
N CYS A 2 2.48 -4.20 16.54
CA CYS A 2 2.16 -5.64 16.57
C CYS A 2 2.75 -6.37 17.79
N ASP A 3 3.53 -5.70 18.63
CA ASP A 3 3.96 -6.14 19.95
C ASP A 3 2.79 -6.22 20.95
N ARG A 4 1.71 -5.46 20.71
CA ARG A 4 0.53 -5.40 21.59
C ARG A 4 -0.79 -5.59 20.87
N VAL A 5 -0.98 -4.97 19.70
CA VAL A 5 -2.21 -5.09 18.91
C VAL A 5 -2.13 -6.39 18.12
N GLN A 6 -2.78 -7.43 18.64
CA GLN A 6 -2.82 -8.78 18.04
C GLN A 6 -4.09 -9.03 17.20
N MET A 7 -5.07 -8.12 17.26
CA MET A 7 -6.33 -8.24 16.54
C MET A 7 -6.90 -6.86 16.23
N ALA A 8 -7.46 -6.72 15.03
CA ALA A 8 -8.25 -5.58 14.61
C ALA A 8 -9.35 -6.06 13.65
N ASN A 9 -10.49 -5.38 13.66
CA ASN A 9 -11.63 -5.72 12.82
C ASN A 9 -12.18 -4.43 12.18
N LEU A 10 -12.21 -4.39 10.84
CA LEU A 10 -12.78 -3.28 10.08
C LEU A 10 -14.31 -3.30 10.19
N ALA A 11 -14.92 -2.12 10.37
CA ALA A 11 -16.37 -1.95 10.38
C ALA A 11 -16.89 -1.47 9.01
N GLN A 12 -17.73 -2.22 8.29
CA GLN A 12 -18.01 -3.66 8.40
C GLN A 12 -17.63 -4.37 7.08
N THR A 13 -17.95 -5.65 6.93
CA THR A 13 -17.48 -6.44 5.78
C THR A 13 -18.27 -6.14 4.49
N ILE A 14 -19.60 -6.06 4.55
CA ILE A 14 -20.47 -6.00 3.36
C ILE A 14 -21.50 -4.87 3.53
N ASN A 15 -21.67 -4.03 2.50
CA ASN A 15 -22.69 -2.96 2.37
C ASN A 15 -22.75 -1.87 3.46
N VAL A 16 -21.96 -1.97 4.53
CA VAL A 16 -22.04 -1.09 5.70
C VAL A 16 -20.69 -0.44 5.97
N LEU A 17 -20.71 0.89 6.16
CA LEU A 17 -19.53 1.72 6.44
C LEU A 17 -18.44 1.55 5.37
N GLN A 18 -17.20 1.28 5.78
CA GLN A 18 -16.07 1.08 4.87
C GLN A 18 -16.01 -0.39 4.42
N ALA A 19 -17.06 -0.84 3.73
CA ALA A 19 -17.20 -2.22 3.28
C ALA A 19 -16.08 -2.64 2.32
N VAL A 20 -15.67 -3.90 2.41
CA VAL A 20 -14.76 -4.51 1.42
C VAL A 20 -15.55 -4.96 0.17
N ILE A 21 -16.81 -5.33 0.33
CA ILE A 21 -17.68 -5.78 -0.76
C ILE A 21 -18.99 -4.99 -0.74
N LEU A 22 -19.48 -4.62 -1.92
CA LEU A 22 -20.84 -4.10 -2.11
C LEU A 22 -21.65 -5.06 -2.99
N THR A 23 -22.93 -5.23 -2.68
CA THR A 23 -23.85 -6.10 -3.42
C THR A 23 -25.17 -5.39 -3.73
N GLU A 24 -25.73 -5.62 -4.92
CA GLU A 24 -27.06 -5.17 -5.32
C GLU A 24 -27.77 -6.31 -6.07
N GLY A 25 -28.72 -6.98 -5.40
CA GLY A 25 -29.35 -8.17 -5.97
C GLY A 25 -28.34 -9.28 -6.23
N ASP A 26 -28.17 -9.64 -7.50
CA ASP A 26 -27.20 -10.63 -8.00
C ASP A 26 -25.82 -10.02 -8.34
N LYS A 27 -25.69 -8.69 -8.29
CA LYS A 27 -24.43 -8.00 -8.57
C LYS A 27 -23.53 -7.93 -7.33
N MET A 28 -22.22 -7.97 -7.58
CA MET A 28 -21.18 -7.77 -6.58
C MET A 28 -20.06 -6.92 -7.16
N LEU A 29 -19.47 -6.04 -6.35
CA LEU A 29 -18.21 -5.37 -6.67
C LEU A 29 -17.25 -5.40 -5.47
N LEU A 30 -15.96 -5.27 -5.77
CA LEU A 30 -14.89 -5.15 -4.79
C LEU A 30 -14.54 -3.67 -4.61
N THR A 31 -14.43 -3.22 -3.36
CA THR A 31 -14.08 -1.81 -3.09
C THR A 31 -12.56 -1.62 -3.11
N PRO A 32 -12.06 -0.38 -3.23
CA PRO A 32 -10.64 -0.08 -3.01
C PRO A 32 -10.11 -0.63 -1.68
N THR A 33 -10.97 -0.70 -0.65
CA THR A 33 -10.59 -1.25 0.66
C THR A 33 -10.34 -2.76 0.59
N TYR A 34 -11.14 -3.52 -0.16
CA TYR A 34 -10.84 -4.93 -0.42
C TYR A 34 -9.47 -5.12 -1.05
N HIS A 35 -9.15 -4.27 -2.04
CA HIS A 35 -7.89 -4.36 -2.77
C HIS A 35 -6.69 -4.13 -1.84
N VAL A 36 -6.75 -3.15 -0.94
CA VAL A 36 -5.72 -2.94 0.09
C VAL A 36 -5.58 -4.16 1.01
N PHE A 37 -6.69 -4.75 1.48
CA PHE A 37 -6.63 -5.98 2.29
C PHE A 37 -5.96 -7.15 1.53
N ASN A 38 -6.29 -7.33 0.26
CA ASN A 38 -5.69 -8.38 -0.57
C ASN A 38 -4.21 -8.12 -0.85
N MET A 39 -3.82 -6.87 -1.10
CA MET A 39 -2.43 -6.45 -1.27
C MET A 39 -1.61 -6.69 0.01
N PHE A 40 -2.17 -6.35 1.17
CA PHE A 40 -1.48 -6.42 2.46
C PHE A 40 -1.49 -7.82 3.09
N LYS A 41 -2.08 -8.83 2.44
CA LYS A 41 -2.08 -10.22 2.95
C LYS A 41 -0.68 -10.78 3.19
N VAL A 42 0.33 -10.24 2.51
CA VAL A 42 1.75 -10.58 2.69
C VAL A 42 2.27 -10.29 4.10
N HIS A 43 1.58 -9.45 4.87
CA HIS A 43 1.91 -9.14 6.26
C HIS A 43 1.24 -10.08 7.28
N GLN A 44 0.36 -10.99 6.84
CA GLN A 44 -0.28 -11.96 7.75
C GLN A 44 0.76 -12.94 8.29
N ASP A 45 0.84 -13.08 9.61
CA ASP A 45 1.85 -13.87 10.33
C ASP A 45 3.33 -13.53 9.98
N ALA A 46 3.58 -12.36 9.39
CA ALA A 46 4.92 -11.94 9.01
C ALA A 46 5.67 -11.31 10.20
N GLU A 47 6.99 -11.35 10.16
CA GLU A 47 7.84 -10.67 11.14
C GLU A 47 8.01 -9.20 10.75
N LEU A 48 7.59 -8.28 11.62
CA LEU A 48 7.80 -6.84 11.42
C LEU A 48 9.30 -6.53 11.38
N LEU A 49 9.73 -5.82 10.34
CA LEU A 49 11.07 -5.23 10.31
C LEU A 49 11.03 -3.79 10.81
N PRO A 50 11.99 -3.38 11.66
CA PRO A 50 12.21 -1.98 11.97
C PRO A 50 12.48 -1.20 10.68
N LEU A 51 11.71 -0.12 10.48
CA LEU A 51 11.83 0.78 9.36
C LEU A 51 11.90 2.20 9.89
N LEU A 52 12.88 2.96 9.42
CA LEU A 52 12.98 4.40 9.65
C LEU A 52 12.61 5.09 8.35
N ILE A 53 11.69 6.05 8.44
CA ILE A 53 11.30 6.87 7.32
C ILE A 53 11.56 8.33 7.65
N ASP A 54 12.29 8.98 6.76
CA ASP A 54 12.41 10.43 6.71
C ASP A 54 11.51 10.92 5.58
N SER A 55 10.42 11.59 5.95
CA SER A 55 9.38 12.03 5.01
C SER A 55 8.96 13.43 5.39
N GLU A 56 8.94 14.32 4.40
CA GLU A 56 8.34 15.64 4.57
C GLU A 56 6.86 15.51 4.93
N ASN A 57 6.32 16.55 5.56
CA ASN A 57 4.89 16.61 5.85
C ASN A 57 4.11 17.19 4.67
N TYR A 58 2.95 16.62 4.38
CA TYR A 58 1.88 17.28 3.64
C TYR A 58 1.07 18.14 4.62
N THR A 59 0.88 19.42 4.29
CA THR A 59 0.15 20.37 5.15
C THR A 59 -1.02 20.99 4.39
N MET A 60 -2.21 20.95 4.99
CA MET A 60 -3.42 21.58 4.47
C MET A 60 -4.22 22.15 5.64
N ASP A 61 -4.72 23.37 5.49
CA ASP A 61 -5.55 24.05 6.51
C ASP A 61 -4.95 24.06 7.93
N GLY A 62 -3.62 24.18 8.02
CA GLY A 62 -2.89 24.20 9.29
C GLY A 62 -2.72 22.84 9.96
N GLN A 63 -3.14 21.75 9.32
CA GLN A 63 -2.89 20.38 9.77
C GLN A 63 -1.81 19.72 8.92
N SER A 64 -0.94 18.95 9.56
CA SER A 64 0.20 18.29 8.91
C SER A 64 0.19 16.80 9.19
N ILE A 65 0.48 16.01 8.16
CA ILE A 65 0.69 14.56 8.23
C ILE A 65 1.97 14.20 7.45
N PRO A 66 2.67 13.11 7.78
CA PRO A 66 3.74 12.61 6.93
C PRO A 66 3.22 12.32 5.53
N LYS A 67 3.95 12.73 4.48
CA LYS A 67 3.60 12.40 3.09
C LYS A 67 3.57 10.89 2.88
N ILE A 68 4.52 10.18 3.48
CA ILE A 68 4.64 8.73 3.33
C ILE A 68 4.33 7.99 4.63
N SER A 69 3.40 7.03 4.53
CA SER A 69 3.24 5.96 5.51
C SER A 69 3.88 4.70 4.98
N SER A 70 4.59 3.95 5.83
CA SER A 70 5.33 2.76 5.39
C SER A 70 5.38 1.67 6.45
N SER A 71 5.52 0.44 5.99
CA SER A 71 5.77 -0.74 6.84
C SER A 71 6.60 -1.75 6.07
N ALA A 72 7.38 -2.57 6.77
CA ALA A 72 8.14 -3.66 6.18
C ALA A 72 8.03 -4.92 7.01
N SER A 73 7.95 -6.08 6.36
CA SER A 73 7.95 -7.36 7.04
C SER A 73 8.67 -8.45 6.24
N ILE A 74 9.08 -9.50 6.92
CA ILE A 74 9.58 -10.73 6.30
C ILE A 74 8.55 -11.84 6.49
N ASP A 75 8.20 -12.51 5.41
CA ASP A 75 7.29 -13.67 5.47
C ASP A 75 8.02 -14.96 5.91
N LYS A 76 7.28 -16.05 6.11
CA LYS A 76 7.83 -17.35 6.51
C LYS A 76 8.79 -17.97 5.47
N LYS A 77 8.87 -17.40 4.26
CA LYS A 77 9.78 -17.82 3.17
C LYS A 77 11.02 -16.93 3.08
N ASN A 78 11.24 -16.03 4.05
CA ASN A 78 12.30 -15.03 4.07
C ASN A 78 12.21 -13.97 2.95
N ILE A 79 11.01 -13.77 2.38
CA ILE A 79 10.77 -12.74 1.37
C ILE A 79 10.45 -11.42 2.08
N LEU A 80 11.11 -10.34 1.65
CA LEU A 80 10.87 -9.00 2.18
C LEU A 80 9.69 -8.35 1.45
N HIS A 81 8.74 -7.84 2.21
CA HIS A 81 7.64 -7.02 1.71
C HIS A 81 7.72 -5.62 2.29
N ILE A 82 7.63 -4.59 1.44
CA ILE A 82 7.57 -3.18 1.83
C ILE A 82 6.25 -2.62 1.33
N THR A 83 5.46 -2.02 2.21
CA THR A 83 4.25 -1.29 1.84
C THR A 83 4.47 0.20 2.02
N LEU A 84 4.03 0.97 1.04
CA LEU A 84 4.18 2.42 0.98
C LEU A 84 2.86 3.06 0.61
N CYS A 85 2.49 4.14 1.29
CA CYS A 85 1.33 4.96 0.94
C CYS A 85 1.80 6.39 0.70
N ASN A 86 1.47 6.98 -0.44
CA ASN A 86 1.65 8.41 -0.70
C ASN A 86 0.33 9.13 -0.38
N LEU A 87 0.34 9.91 0.70
CA LEU A 87 -0.80 10.65 1.21
C LEU A 87 -0.96 12.03 0.53
N HIS A 88 -0.02 12.45 -0.33
CA HIS A 88 -0.18 13.66 -1.11
C HIS A 88 -1.21 13.46 -2.23
N PRO A 89 -2.21 14.34 -2.39
CA PRO A 89 -3.28 14.14 -3.38
C PRO A 89 -2.87 14.38 -4.85
N ALA A 90 -1.68 14.92 -5.08
CA ALA A 90 -1.30 15.57 -6.35
C ALA A 90 0.17 15.38 -6.74
N GLU A 91 1.10 15.28 -5.79
CA GLU A 91 2.53 15.14 -6.07
C GLU A 91 2.99 13.68 -5.89
N GLU A 92 3.79 13.22 -6.84
CA GLU A 92 4.59 12.00 -6.65
C GLU A 92 5.69 12.24 -5.60
N GLU A 93 6.17 11.15 -5.02
CA GLU A 93 7.27 11.19 -4.05
C GLU A 93 8.40 10.26 -4.49
N LYS A 94 9.65 10.74 -4.34
CA LYS A 94 10.84 9.97 -4.69
C LYS A 94 11.45 9.39 -3.43
N ILE A 95 11.32 8.08 -3.27
CA ILE A 95 11.72 7.37 -2.05
C ILE A 95 12.99 6.60 -2.35
N THR A 96 13.99 6.77 -1.49
CA THR A 96 15.21 5.98 -1.52
C THR A 96 15.22 5.06 -0.30
N CYS A 97 15.25 3.75 -0.55
CA CYS A 97 15.25 2.74 0.49
C CYS A 97 16.60 2.02 0.55
N TYR A 98 17.15 1.92 1.75
CA TYR A 98 18.40 1.23 2.03
C TYR A 98 18.12 -0.02 2.86
N SER A 99 18.69 -1.16 2.45
CA SER A 99 18.65 -2.39 3.25
C SER A 99 20.07 -2.91 3.50
N PRO A 100 20.78 -2.35 4.50
CA PRO A 100 22.16 -2.74 4.78
C PRO A 100 22.31 -4.23 5.02
N GLY A 101 23.31 -4.84 4.38
CA GLY A 101 23.61 -6.27 4.54
C GLY A 101 22.66 -7.23 3.81
N LYS A 102 21.63 -6.72 3.11
CA LYS A 102 20.77 -7.55 2.25
C LYS A 102 21.09 -7.33 0.77
N ARG A 103 20.97 -8.39 0.00
CA ARG A 103 21.06 -8.36 -1.46
C ARG A 103 19.82 -9.03 -2.01
N PHE A 104 19.11 -8.32 -2.87
CA PHE A 104 17.93 -8.83 -3.56
C PHE A 104 18.30 -9.15 -5.01
N LYS A 105 17.80 -10.26 -5.52
CA LYS A 105 17.96 -10.67 -6.92
C LYS A 105 16.82 -10.15 -7.76
N LYS A 106 15.64 -9.98 -7.16
CA LYS A 106 14.42 -9.63 -7.86
C LYS A 106 13.58 -8.71 -7.00
N ILE A 107 12.96 -7.74 -7.67
CA ILE A 107 11.95 -6.86 -7.10
C ILE A 107 10.74 -6.86 -8.03
N SER A 108 9.55 -6.93 -7.44
CA SER A 108 8.27 -6.79 -8.14
C SER A 108 7.34 -5.91 -7.30
N GLY A 109 6.41 -5.21 -7.94
CA GLY A 109 5.46 -4.37 -7.23
C GLY A 109 4.04 -4.47 -7.76
N GLU A 110 3.11 -4.09 -6.89
CA GLU A 110 1.70 -3.87 -7.20
C GLU A 110 1.31 -2.50 -6.60
N ILE A 111 0.51 -1.71 -7.32
CA ILE A 111 0.06 -0.38 -6.90
C ILE A 111 -1.45 -0.24 -7.06
N LEU A 112 -2.07 0.44 -6.11
CA LEU A 112 -3.46 0.88 -6.16
C LEU A 112 -3.47 2.40 -6.16
N THR A 113 -3.98 3.00 -7.23
CA THR A 113 -4.13 4.46 -7.38
C THR A 113 -5.27 4.75 -8.37
N ALA A 114 -5.61 6.01 -8.55
CA ALA A 114 -6.59 6.48 -9.51
C ALA A 114 -6.30 7.94 -9.89
N ASP A 115 -6.81 8.40 -11.03
CA ASP A 115 -6.61 9.78 -11.49
C ASP A 115 -7.21 10.82 -10.53
N ARG A 116 -8.28 10.45 -9.82
CA ARG A 116 -9.02 11.31 -8.88
C ARG A 116 -9.00 10.73 -7.48
N MET A 117 -8.88 11.61 -6.48
CA MET A 117 -8.86 11.22 -5.06
C MET A 117 -10.16 10.55 -4.60
N ASN A 118 -11.29 10.91 -5.20
CA ASN A 118 -12.61 10.37 -4.89
C ASN A 118 -13.11 9.37 -5.94
N ALA A 119 -12.21 8.71 -6.67
CA ALA A 119 -12.58 7.59 -7.54
C ALA A 119 -13.06 6.39 -6.71
N TYR A 120 -14.07 5.68 -7.18
CA TYR A 120 -14.64 4.50 -6.53
C TYR A 120 -15.27 3.56 -7.57
N ASN A 121 -15.41 2.29 -7.20
CA ASN A 121 -16.02 1.29 -8.07
C ASN A 121 -17.55 1.34 -7.95
N THR A 122 -18.25 1.23 -9.09
CA THR A 122 -19.72 1.08 -9.16
C THR A 122 -20.09 -0.25 -9.80
N PHE A 123 -21.37 -0.61 -9.85
CA PHE A 123 -21.80 -1.84 -10.53
C PHE A 123 -21.64 -1.74 -12.05
N GLU A 124 -21.67 -0.53 -12.61
CA GLU A 124 -21.44 -0.24 -14.03
C GLU A 124 -19.95 -0.15 -14.37
N ASN A 125 -19.13 0.34 -13.42
CA ASN A 125 -17.69 0.43 -13.55
C ASN A 125 -16.98 -0.22 -12.34
N PRO A 126 -16.96 -1.56 -12.24
CA PRO A 126 -16.48 -2.27 -11.05
C PRO A 126 -14.96 -2.28 -10.91
N PHE A 127 -14.23 -1.72 -11.87
CA PHE A 127 -12.77 -1.79 -11.99
C PHE A 127 -12.10 -0.42 -12.17
N GLU A 128 -12.77 0.68 -11.80
CA GLU A 128 -12.18 2.03 -11.84
C GLU A 128 -10.93 2.15 -10.97
N VAL A 129 -10.97 1.51 -9.81
CA VAL A 129 -9.90 1.50 -8.82
C VAL A 129 -9.58 0.06 -8.47
N LYS A 130 -8.52 -0.47 -9.07
CA LYS A 130 -8.00 -1.82 -8.84
C LYS A 130 -6.47 -1.82 -8.85
N PRO A 131 -5.83 -2.83 -8.24
CA PRO A 131 -4.39 -2.94 -8.28
C PRO A 131 -3.90 -3.19 -9.71
N GLU A 132 -2.74 -2.61 -10.02
CA GLU A 132 -2.03 -2.79 -11.28
C GLU A 132 -0.56 -3.15 -11.00
N PRO A 133 0.14 -3.81 -11.95
CA PRO A 133 1.57 -4.01 -11.85
C PRO A 133 2.31 -2.68 -11.66
N PHE A 134 3.21 -2.63 -10.69
CA PHE A 134 4.03 -1.46 -10.41
C PHE A 134 5.48 -1.74 -10.79
N GLY A 135 6.10 -0.81 -11.53
CA GLY A 135 7.45 -0.95 -12.06
C GLY A 135 8.30 0.30 -11.99
N GLU A 136 7.83 1.38 -11.35
CA GLU A 136 8.57 2.63 -11.22
C GLU A 136 9.57 2.58 -10.05
N PHE A 137 10.44 1.59 -10.09
CA PHE A 137 11.53 1.43 -9.14
C PHE A 137 12.79 0.87 -9.80
N CYS A 138 13.94 1.12 -9.18
CA CYS A 138 15.23 0.63 -9.62
C CYS A 138 16.05 0.13 -8.43
N LEU A 139 16.57 -1.09 -8.54
CA LEU A 139 17.53 -1.66 -7.58
C LEU A 139 18.95 -1.43 -8.10
N ARG A 140 19.76 -0.66 -7.37
CA ARG A 140 21.17 -0.40 -7.69
C ARG A 140 22.00 -0.55 -6.43
N GLU A 141 22.99 -1.44 -6.44
CA GLU A 141 24.00 -1.57 -5.38
C GLU A 141 23.44 -1.73 -3.94
N GLY A 142 22.23 -2.28 -3.79
CA GLY A 142 21.57 -2.44 -2.48
C GLY A 142 20.66 -1.26 -2.07
N GLU A 143 20.52 -0.26 -2.93
CA GLU A 143 19.60 0.85 -2.82
C GLU A 143 18.41 0.63 -3.76
N ILE A 144 17.19 0.86 -3.26
CA ILE A 144 15.96 0.80 -4.03
C ILE A 144 15.41 2.22 -4.17
N ASN A 145 15.45 2.73 -5.40
CA ASN A 145 14.87 4.02 -5.76
C ASN A 145 13.45 3.78 -6.26
N ILE A 146 12.46 4.52 -5.74
CA ILE A 146 11.04 4.33 -6.03
C ILE A 146 10.45 5.69 -6.38
N VAL A 147 9.72 5.78 -7.49
CA VAL A 147 8.87 6.93 -7.81
C VAL A 147 7.45 6.51 -7.47
N LEU A 148 6.92 7.02 -6.37
CA LEU A 148 5.60 6.65 -5.87
C LEU A 148 4.57 7.71 -6.28
N PRO A 149 3.63 7.40 -7.18
CA PRO A 149 2.61 8.33 -7.62
C PRO A 149 1.83 8.94 -6.45
N ALA A 150 1.27 10.13 -6.66
CA ALA A 150 0.32 10.73 -5.73
C ALA A 150 -0.82 9.76 -5.38
N LYS A 151 -1.44 9.91 -4.20
CA LYS A 151 -2.67 9.20 -3.81
C LYS A 151 -2.61 7.69 -4.15
N SER A 152 -1.57 7.04 -3.66
CA SER A 152 -1.28 5.65 -4.03
C SER A 152 -0.92 4.78 -2.83
N VAL A 153 -1.17 3.48 -2.97
CA VAL A 153 -0.73 2.41 -2.07
C VAL A 153 0.05 1.41 -2.90
N ALA A 154 1.30 1.13 -2.53
CA ALA A 154 2.15 0.16 -3.22
C ALA A 154 2.61 -0.95 -2.28
N VAL A 155 2.75 -2.15 -2.81
CA VAL A 155 3.46 -3.27 -2.18
C VAL A 155 4.64 -3.64 -3.06
N LEU A 156 5.84 -3.63 -2.50
CA LEU A 156 7.05 -4.15 -3.12
C LEU A 156 7.40 -5.49 -2.48
N THR A 157 7.75 -6.46 -3.31
CA THR A 157 8.20 -7.79 -2.91
C THR A 157 9.63 -7.98 -3.40
N LEU A 158 10.53 -8.33 -2.48
CA LEU A 158 11.96 -8.45 -2.72
C LEU A 158 12.45 -9.86 -2.34
N GLU A 159 13.03 -10.54 -3.32
CA GLU A 159 13.55 -11.92 -3.25
C GLU A 159 15.08 -11.95 -3.38
#